data_AF-A0A813FLF0-F1
#
_entry.id   AF-A0A813FLF0-F1
#
_cell.length_a   1.000
_cell.length_b   1.000
_cell.length_c   1.000
_cell.angle_alpha   90.00
_cell.angle_beta   90.00
_cell.angle_gamma   90.00
#
_symmetry.space_group_name_H-M   'P 1'
#
loop_
_entity.id
_entity.type
_entity.pdbx_description
1 polymer ?
#
loop_
_entity_poly.entity_id
_entity_poly.type
_entity_poly.pdbx_seq_one_letter_code
_entity_poly.pdbx_strand_id
1 'polypeptide(L)'
;MPAAKLAKDGEAVQDVPAAAKAGALQTSSASRPRAQGETTSRVLPRPVGWQEEGILLPHEGIRFLMGELSEAVRVMDAKAAWKWENLATWYQDYFYDVVHHHHNSEELIYFPWLQTKGTIPAKISADHPELMRAMDELRDMLASGALKPAGERAELLAKLRERVAAFVEDMHQHLAEEEEVIPKLLNEGGFTQEEEGACVGQIIESLGLDGNKKSLPVMLHGFKLWAGEERAEAFVAEHLPPPIRLLYQNFWSADFQQRHLGLVASLPEGVDVNPFASRGLGETTSRVLPRPVGWQEEGILLPHEGIRFLMGELSEAVRVMDAKAAWKWENLATWYQDYFYDVVHHHHNSEELIYFPWLQTKGTIPAKISADHPELMRAMDELRDMLASGALKPAGERAELLAKLRERVAAFVEDMHQHLAEEEEVIPKLLREGGFTQEEEGACVGQIIESLGLDGNKKSLPVMLHGFKLWAGEERAEAFVAEHLPPPIRLLYQNFWSADFQQRHLGLVASLPEEVDVNPFASRGLLCG
;
A
#
# COMPACT_ATOMS: atom_id res chain seq x y z
N MET A 1 15.06 4.14 77.81
CA MET A 1 14.47 3.05 77.02
C MET A 1 14.06 3.61 75.67
N PRO A 2 14.61 3.10 74.55
CA PRO A 2 14.64 3.84 73.30
C PRO A 2 13.50 3.48 72.35
N ALA A 3 13.11 4.48 71.56
CA ALA A 3 12.20 4.37 70.44
C ALA A 3 12.84 3.63 69.25
N ALA A 4 12.10 2.70 68.67
CA ALA A 4 12.51 1.93 67.50
C ALA A 4 12.45 2.79 66.22
N LYS A 5 13.60 2.90 65.54
CA LYS A 5 13.72 3.37 64.16
C LYS A 5 13.33 2.23 63.21
N LEU A 6 12.32 2.46 62.38
CA LEU A 6 12.07 1.67 61.18
C LEU A 6 12.79 2.33 60.00
N ALA A 7 13.76 1.62 59.45
CA ALA A 7 14.44 1.95 58.20
C ALA A 7 13.45 1.77 57.03
N LYS A 8 13.38 2.76 56.14
CA LYS A 8 12.82 2.62 54.80
C LYS A 8 14.00 2.52 53.85
N ASP A 9 14.24 1.32 53.34
CA ASP A 9 15.07 1.12 52.17
C ASP A 9 14.26 1.60 50.95
N GLY A 10 14.70 2.69 50.35
CA GLY A 10 14.21 3.17 49.06
C GLY A 10 15.01 2.49 47.97
N GLU A 11 14.45 1.47 47.33
CA GLU A 11 14.92 1.02 46.03
C GLU A 11 14.58 2.09 44.99
N ALA A 12 15.62 2.63 44.36
CA ALA A 12 15.51 3.47 43.19
C ALA A 12 14.97 2.62 42.03
N VAL A 13 13.73 2.90 41.62
CA VAL A 13 13.18 2.44 40.35
C VAL A 13 14.04 3.06 39.26
N GLN A 14 14.75 2.21 38.52
CA GLN A 14 15.45 2.60 37.31
C GLN A 14 14.42 3.01 36.27
N ASP A 15 14.48 4.27 35.83
CA ASP A 15 13.77 4.76 34.66
C ASP A 15 14.14 3.91 33.44
N VAL A 16 13.15 3.16 32.94
CA VAL A 16 13.23 2.49 31.64
C VAL A 16 13.07 3.58 30.56
N PRO A 17 13.98 3.69 29.59
CA PRO A 17 13.88 4.73 28.58
C PRO A 17 12.65 4.49 27.69
N ALA A 18 11.88 5.55 27.49
CA ALA A 18 10.69 5.60 26.65
C ALA A 18 11.00 5.09 25.24
N ALA A 19 10.38 3.96 24.87
CA ALA A 19 10.39 3.42 23.52
C ALA A 19 9.52 4.28 22.59
N ALA A 20 9.89 4.25 21.31
CA ALA A 20 9.54 5.18 20.25
C ALA A 20 8.04 5.52 20.14
N LYS A 21 7.75 6.84 20.17
CA LYS A 21 6.48 7.40 19.70
C LYS A 21 6.41 7.19 18.19
N ALA A 22 5.42 6.42 17.72
CA ALA A 22 4.98 6.51 16.32
C ALA A 22 4.42 7.92 16.11
N GLY A 23 5.27 8.81 15.59
CA GLY A 23 4.91 10.20 15.32
C GLY A 23 3.81 10.26 14.27
N ALA A 24 2.82 11.12 14.50
CA ALA A 24 2.09 11.75 13.41
C ALA A 24 3.10 12.07 12.29
N LEU A 25 2.85 11.58 11.07
CA LEU A 25 3.67 11.82 9.87
C LEU A 25 4.24 13.24 9.96
N GLN A 26 5.48 13.34 10.44
CA GLN A 26 6.18 14.61 10.47
C GLN A 26 6.42 14.86 8.99
N THR A 27 5.62 15.78 8.44
CA THR A 27 5.80 16.34 7.10
C THR A 27 7.31 16.53 6.91
N SER A 28 7.89 15.84 5.93
CA SER A 28 9.33 15.84 5.70
C SER A 28 9.84 17.28 5.79
N SER A 29 10.88 17.52 6.60
CA SER A 29 11.35 18.87 6.89
C SER A 29 11.98 19.57 5.67
N ALA A 30 11.96 18.94 4.51
CA ALA A 30 12.65 19.37 3.31
C ALA A 30 12.03 20.61 2.63
N SER A 31 10.80 20.99 2.99
CA SER A 31 10.23 22.26 2.54
C SER A 31 9.60 23.02 3.71
N ARG A 32 10.28 24.08 4.18
CA ARG A 32 9.55 25.18 4.82
C ARG A 32 8.37 25.54 3.90
N PRO A 33 7.16 25.74 4.42
CA PRO A 33 6.04 26.19 3.58
C PRO A 33 6.46 27.47 2.86
N ARG A 34 6.64 27.37 1.54
CA ARG A 34 6.87 28.53 0.69
C ARG A 34 5.55 29.29 0.59
N ALA A 35 5.62 30.58 0.26
CA ALA A 35 4.40 31.30 -0.08
C ALA A 35 3.75 30.58 -1.27
N GLN A 36 2.44 30.35 -1.19
CA GLN A 36 1.66 29.79 -2.30
C GLN A 36 1.93 30.63 -3.56
N GLY A 37 2.28 29.96 -4.67
CA GLY A 37 2.67 30.60 -5.92
C GLY A 37 4.18 30.80 -6.14
N GLU A 38 5.06 30.31 -5.25
CA GLU A 38 6.51 30.28 -5.47
C GLU A 38 7.01 28.86 -5.80
N THR A 39 7.72 28.73 -6.93
CA THR A 39 8.27 27.45 -7.42
C THR A 39 9.62 27.14 -6.77
N THR A 40 10.15 25.93 -6.98
CA THR A 40 11.52 25.56 -6.59
C THR A 40 12.58 25.88 -7.64
N SER A 41 12.18 26.36 -8.82
CA SER A 41 13.08 26.89 -9.85
C SER A 41 13.96 28.04 -9.35
N ARG A 42 15.23 28.02 -9.77
CA ARG A 42 16.21 29.09 -9.52
C ARG A 42 16.04 30.29 -10.46
N VAL A 43 15.41 30.07 -11.61
CA VAL A 43 15.31 31.06 -12.71
C VAL A 43 13.88 31.55 -12.94
N LEU A 44 12.87 30.73 -12.63
CA LEU A 44 11.44 31.04 -12.78
C LEU A 44 10.69 30.92 -11.45
N PRO A 45 11.04 31.71 -10.41
CA PRO A 45 10.42 31.59 -9.08
C PRO A 45 8.92 31.93 -9.07
N ARG A 46 8.45 32.67 -10.08
CA ARG A 46 7.05 33.11 -10.26
C ARG A 46 6.72 33.08 -11.76
N PRO A 47 6.30 31.93 -12.30
CA PRO A 47 6.10 31.79 -13.73
C PRO A 47 4.99 32.69 -14.25
N VAL A 48 5.19 33.22 -15.45
CA VAL A 48 4.25 34.10 -16.16
C VAL A 48 3.91 33.49 -17.51
N GLY A 49 2.68 32.97 -17.63
CA GLY A 49 2.17 32.41 -18.88
C GLY A 49 2.48 30.92 -19.05
N TRP A 50 1.91 30.34 -20.10
CA TRP A 50 1.90 28.90 -20.31
C TRP A 50 3.28 28.33 -20.66
N GLN A 51 4.16 29.12 -21.29
CA GLN A 51 5.51 28.70 -21.69
C GLN A 51 6.38 28.38 -20.47
N GLU A 52 6.27 29.20 -19.42
CA GLU A 52 7.02 29.03 -18.18
C GLU A 52 6.35 27.97 -17.29
N GLU A 53 5.02 27.97 -17.19
CA GLU A 53 4.30 26.96 -16.41
C GLU A 53 4.41 25.54 -17.01
N GLY A 54 4.44 25.43 -18.33
CA GLY A 54 4.51 24.15 -19.06
C GLY A 54 5.78 23.37 -18.76
N ILE A 55 6.94 24.03 -18.80
CA ILE A 55 8.23 23.40 -18.46
C ILE A 55 8.38 23.12 -16.96
N LEU A 56 7.77 23.95 -16.10
CA LEU A 56 7.85 23.77 -14.66
C LEU A 56 7.00 22.60 -14.14
N LEU A 57 5.94 22.21 -14.83
CA LEU A 57 5.10 21.08 -14.41
C LEU A 57 5.91 19.79 -14.19
N PRO A 58 6.67 19.28 -15.19
CA PRO A 58 7.53 18.11 -14.97
C PRO A 58 8.71 18.41 -14.03
N HIS A 59 9.31 19.60 -14.12
CA HIS A 59 10.52 19.92 -13.35
C HIS A 59 10.27 20.01 -11.85
N GLU A 60 9.13 20.57 -11.42
CA GLU A 60 8.77 20.61 -10.00
C GLU A 60 8.47 19.21 -9.44
N GLY A 61 7.93 18.30 -10.25
CA GLY A 61 7.81 16.89 -9.89
C GLY A 61 9.17 16.21 -9.71
N ILE A 62 10.13 16.46 -10.60
CA ILE A 62 11.51 15.95 -10.49
C ILE A 62 12.22 16.54 -9.28
N ARG A 63 12.07 17.84 -8.99
CA ARG A 63 12.64 18.46 -7.80
C ARG A 63 12.05 17.90 -6.52
N PHE A 64 10.76 17.59 -6.50
CA PHE A 64 10.13 16.86 -5.40
C PHE A 64 10.82 15.50 -5.19
N LEU A 65 10.98 14.69 -6.25
CA LEU A 65 11.68 13.40 -6.17
C LEU A 65 13.12 13.53 -5.68
N MET A 66 13.86 14.55 -6.12
CA MET A 66 15.23 14.81 -5.66
C MET A 66 15.28 15.18 -4.18
N GLY A 67 14.30 15.93 -3.69
CA GLY A 67 14.12 16.25 -2.28
C GLY A 67 13.89 14.99 -1.44
N GLU A 68 12.98 14.12 -1.89
CA GLU A 68 12.68 12.84 -1.23
C GLU A 68 13.90 11.91 -1.23
N LEU A 69 14.63 11.79 -2.34
CA LEU A 69 15.87 10.99 -2.42
C LEU A 69 16.94 11.51 -1.45
N SER A 70 17.14 12.83 -1.42
CA SER A 70 18.13 13.48 -0.53
C SER A 70 17.80 13.25 0.93
N GLU A 71 16.52 13.41 1.30
CA GLU A 71 16.05 13.19 2.66
C GLU A 71 16.16 11.71 3.04
N ALA A 72 15.70 10.80 2.18
CA ALA A 72 15.77 9.36 2.36
C ALA A 72 17.19 8.91 2.71
N VAL A 73 18.19 9.23 1.89
CA VAL A 73 19.58 8.83 2.17
C VAL A 73 20.15 9.49 3.42
N ARG A 74 19.68 10.69 3.78
CA ARG A 74 20.10 11.39 5.00
C ARG A 74 19.60 10.70 6.26
N VAL A 75 18.34 10.26 6.30
CA VAL A 75 17.69 9.69 7.49
C VAL A 75 17.72 8.17 7.57
N MET A 76 18.08 7.50 6.47
CA MET A 76 18.09 6.04 6.39
C MET A 76 19.06 5.41 7.40
N ASP A 77 18.60 4.41 8.14
CA ASP A 77 19.47 3.51 8.91
C ASP A 77 20.21 2.56 7.98
N ALA A 78 21.54 2.62 8.01
CA ALA A 78 22.39 1.77 7.19
C ALA A 78 22.30 0.29 7.55
N LYS A 79 21.90 -0.08 8.76
CA LYS A 79 21.98 -1.47 9.25
C LYS A 79 20.85 -2.34 8.71
N ALA A 80 19.63 -1.82 8.65
CA ALA A 80 18.45 -2.57 8.22
C ALA A 80 18.48 -2.88 6.71
N ALA A 81 18.59 -4.17 6.35
CA ALA A 81 18.62 -4.61 4.95
C ALA A 81 17.40 -4.16 4.16
N TRP A 82 16.22 -4.32 4.76
CA TRP A 82 14.95 -4.00 4.14
C TRP A 82 14.78 -2.51 3.80
N LYS A 83 15.50 -1.60 4.49
CA LYS A 83 15.49 -0.16 4.15
C LYS A 83 16.18 0.09 2.81
N TRP A 84 17.26 -0.64 2.54
CA TRP A 84 17.92 -0.59 1.23
C TRP A 84 17.04 -1.18 0.13
N GLU A 85 16.33 -2.28 0.41
CA GLU A 85 15.37 -2.88 -0.53
C GLU A 85 14.23 -1.92 -0.86
N ASN A 86 13.64 -1.28 0.16
CA ASN A 86 12.56 -0.31 -0.03
C ASN A 86 13.05 0.92 -0.81
N LEU A 87 14.22 1.47 -0.48
CA LEU A 87 14.77 2.62 -1.21
C LEU A 87 15.17 2.25 -2.64
N ALA A 88 15.75 1.06 -2.87
CA ALA A 88 16.07 0.58 -4.21
C ALA A 88 14.80 0.40 -5.07
N THR A 89 13.75 -0.17 -4.50
CA THR A 89 12.44 -0.32 -5.16
C THR A 89 11.84 1.04 -5.50
N TRP A 90 11.80 1.95 -4.53
CA TRP A 90 11.31 3.31 -4.75
C TRP A 90 12.12 4.05 -5.83
N TYR A 91 13.45 3.93 -5.77
CA TYR A 91 14.34 4.57 -6.73
C TYR A 91 14.09 4.05 -8.13
N GLN A 92 13.96 2.74 -8.32
CA GLN A 92 13.68 2.17 -9.64
C GLN A 92 12.29 2.55 -10.15
N ASP A 93 11.25 2.26 -9.36
CA ASP A 93 9.86 2.36 -9.79
C ASP A 93 9.38 3.81 -9.99
N TYR A 94 9.97 4.77 -9.28
CA TYR A 94 9.50 6.15 -9.28
C TYR A 94 10.59 7.16 -9.64
N PHE A 95 11.78 7.11 -9.04
CA PHE A 95 12.80 8.11 -9.35
C PHE A 95 13.37 7.92 -10.76
N TYR A 96 13.92 6.74 -11.01
CA TYR A 96 14.64 6.38 -12.22
C TYR A 96 13.73 6.41 -13.44
N ASP A 97 12.62 5.67 -13.40
CA ASP A 97 11.68 5.58 -14.53
C ASP A 97 11.13 6.97 -14.93
N VAL A 98 10.75 7.82 -13.96
CA VAL A 98 10.16 9.14 -14.24
C VAL A 98 11.19 10.10 -14.83
N VAL A 99 12.36 10.23 -14.21
CA VAL A 99 13.41 11.15 -14.68
C VAL A 99 14.00 10.69 -16.01
N HIS A 100 14.25 9.39 -16.17
CA HIS A 100 14.76 8.85 -17.44
C HIS A 100 13.74 9.02 -18.56
N HIS A 101 12.45 8.81 -18.29
CA HIS A 101 11.43 9.05 -19.30
C HIS A 101 11.34 10.52 -19.68
N HIS A 102 11.38 11.45 -18.72
CA HIS A 102 11.33 12.89 -18.99
C HIS A 102 12.41 13.30 -19.99
N HIS A 103 13.67 13.02 -19.72
CA HIS A 103 14.77 13.37 -20.63
C HIS A 103 14.71 12.62 -21.96
N ASN A 104 14.30 11.35 -21.96
CA ASN A 104 14.10 10.61 -23.21
C ASN A 104 12.99 11.22 -24.08
N SER A 105 11.91 11.71 -23.47
CA SER A 105 10.83 12.41 -24.17
C SER A 105 11.25 13.79 -24.68
N GLU A 106 12.14 14.48 -23.96
CA GLU A 106 12.77 15.70 -24.47
C GLU A 106 13.55 15.43 -25.74
N GLU A 107 14.46 14.46 -25.71
CA GLU A 107 15.32 14.12 -26.85
C GLU A 107 14.56 13.57 -28.05
N LEU A 108 13.52 12.75 -27.82
CA LEU A 108 12.82 12.06 -28.91
C LEU A 108 11.59 12.81 -29.44
N ILE A 109 10.98 13.70 -28.64
CA ILE A 109 9.70 14.34 -28.98
C ILE A 109 9.81 15.86 -28.89
N TYR A 110 10.15 16.40 -27.72
CA TYR A 110 10.01 17.83 -27.45
C TYR A 110 11.09 18.69 -28.15
N PHE A 111 12.36 18.31 -28.08
CA PHE A 111 13.46 19.00 -28.74
C PHE A 111 13.37 18.95 -30.27
N PRO A 112 13.08 17.81 -30.91
CA PRO A 112 12.80 17.78 -32.35
C PRO A 112 11.65 18.70 -32.76
N TRP A 113 10.60 18.80 -31.95
CA TRP A 113 9.48 19.73 -32.19
C TRP A 113 9.91 21.20 -32.07
N LEU A 114 10.66 21.58 -31.03
CA LEU A 114 11.20 22.94 -30.88
C LEU A 114 12.13 23.34 -32.05
N GLN A 115 12.93 22.41 -32.56
CA GLN A 115 13.82 22.62 -33.70
C GLN A 115 13.09 22.93 -35.02
N THR A 116 11.76 22.73 -35.09
CA THR A 116 10.97 23.13 -36.27
C THR A 116 10.86 24.63 -36.44
N LYS A 117 11.02 25.42 -35.37
CA LYS A 117 10.95 26.90 -35.40
C LYS A 117 12.11 27.60 -34.67
N GLY A 118 13.07 26.85 -34.11
CA GLY A 118 14.18 27.41 -33.33
C GLY A 118 15.48 26.59 -33.44
N THR A 119 16.52 27.03 -32.73
CA THR A 119 17.78 26.26 -32.59
C THR A 119 18.06 26.06 -31.11
N ILE A 120 18.09 24.80 -30.68
CA ILE A 120 18.38 24.44 -29.29
C ILE A 120 19.89 24.52 -29.07
N PRO A 121 20.35 25.24 -28.02
CA PRO A 121 21.76 25.23 -27.64
C PRO A 121 22.26 23.80 -27.40
N ALA A 122 23.37 23.43 -28.03
CA ALA A 122 23.92 22.07 -27.97
C ALA A 122 24.18 21.59 -26.52
N LYS A 123 24.42 22.52 -25.59
CA LYS A 123 24.67 22.19 -24.18
C LYS A 123 23.48 21.50 -23.52
N ILE A 124 22.24 21.91 -23.82
CA ILE A 124 21.04 21.38 -23.14
C ILE A 124 20.96 19.85 -23.31
N SER A 125 21.10 19.37 -24.55
CA SER A 125 21.09 17.93 -24.87
C SER A 125 22.39 17.21 -24.47
N ALA A 126 23.53 17.92 -24.48
CA ALA A 126 24.84 17.31 -24.20
C ALA A 126 25.00 16.83 -22.76
N ASP A 127 24.25 17.38 -21.80
CA ASP A 127 24.35 17.03 -20.38
C ASP A 127 23.54 15.74 -20.03
N HIS A 128 22.51 15.40 -20.80
CA HIS A 128 21.62 14.24 -20.53
C HIS A 128 22.40 12.91 -20.36
N PRO A 129 23.36 12.53 -21.23
CA PRO A 129 24.10 11.27 -21.07
C PRO A 129 24.92 11.17 -19.78
N GLU A 130 25.38 12.29 -19.23
CA GLU A 130 26.14 12.29 -17.96
C GLU A 130 25.20 12.10 -16.76
N LEU A 131 24.03 12.75 -16.79
CA LEU A 131 22.98 12.59 -15.78
C LEU A 131 22.43 11.17 -15.76
N MET A 132 22.18 10.56 -16.92
CA MET A 132 21.70 9.16 -16.99
C MET A 132 22.72 8.17 -16.42
N ARG A 133 24.01 8.38 -16.70
CA ARG A 133 25.09 7.57 -16.08
C ARG A 133 25.13 7.74 -14.57
N ALA A 134 24.93 8.95 -14.05
CA ALA A 134 24.85 9.18 -12.62
C ALA A 134 23.67 8.44 -11.97
N MET A 135 22.54 8.37 -12.65
CA MET A 135 21.38 7.61 -12.18
C MET A 135 21.62 6.09 -12.19
N ASP A 136 22.27 5.56 -13.22
CA ASP A 136 22.67 4.15 -13.26
C ASP A 136 23.61 3.79 -12.09
N GLU A 137 24.59 4.64 -11.80
CA GLU A 137 25.48 4.45 -10.65
C GLU A 137 24.72 4.44 -9.32
N LEU A 138 23.76 5.36 -9.13
CA LEU A 138 22.93 5.41 -7.93
C LEU A 138 22.06 4.14 -7.79
N ARG A 139 21.44 3.67 -8.88
CA ARG A 139 20.68 2.41 -8.91
C ARG A 139 21.56 1.25 -8.45
N ASP A 140 22.76 1.14 -9.01
CA ASP A 140 23.69 0.05 -8.72
C ASP A 140 24.20 0.10 -7.26
N MET A 141 24.44 1.30 -6.73
CA MET A 141 24.79 1.50 -5.32
C MET A 141 23.67 1.07 -4.37
N LEU A 142 22.40 1.41 -4.67
CA LEU A 142 21.24 1.01 -3.87
C LEU A 142 21.04 -0.51 -3.88
N ALA A 143 21.09 -1.12 -5.05
CA ALA A 143 20.99 -2.58 -5.21
C ALA A 143 22.13 -3.31 -4.46
N SER A 144 23.36 -2.79 -4.54
CA SER A 144 24.52 -3.34 -3.82
C SER A 144 24.34 -3.26 -2.29
N GLY A 145 23.78 -2.16 -1.78
CA GLY A 145 23.58 -1.99 -0.34
C GLY A 145 22.59 -2.97 0.27
N ALA A 146 21.53 -3.34 -0.47
CA ALA A 146 20.61 -4.39 -0.05
C ALA A 146 21.34 -5.73 0.20
N LEU A 147 22.31 -6.07 -0.67
CA LEU A 147 23.05 -7.34 -0.63
C LEU A 147 24.24 -7.36 0.34
N LYS A 148 24.75 -6.19 0.76
CA LYS A 148 25.95 -6.10 1.60
C LYS A 148 25.71 -6.51 3.06
N PRO A 149 26.73 -7.03 3.77
CA PRO A 149 26.66 -7.22 5.22
C PRO A 149 26.46 -5.88 5.96
N ALA A 150 25.78 -5.91 7.11
CA ALA A 150 25.47 -4.70 7.90
C ALA A 150 26.71 -3.85 8.24
N GLY A 151 27.88 -4.48 8.45
CA GLY A 151 29.14 -3.78 8.73
C GLY A 151 29.70 -2.97 7.57
N GLU A 152 29.33 -3.28 6.31
CA GLU A 152 29.81 -2.57 5.12
C GLU A 152 28.83 -1.49 4.62
N ARG A 153 27.55 -1.57 5.02
CA ARG A 153 26.51 -0.65 4.55
C ARG A 153 26.72 0.80 5.02
N ALA A 154 27.35 1.02 6.16
CA ALA A 154 27.60 2.37 6.67
C ALA A 154 28.57 3.17 5.77
N GLU A 155 29.63 2.53 5.28
CA GLU A 155 30.56 3.15 4.33
C GLU A 155 29.88 3.40 2.98
N LEU A 156 29.10 2.43 2.50
CA LEU A 156 28.34 2.59 1.26
C LEU A 156 27.31 3.73 1.36
N LEU A 157 26.61 3.87 2.50
CA LEU A 157 25.66 4.96 2.71
C LEU A 157 26.34 6.33 2.70
N ALA A 158 27.56 6.44 3.25
CA ALA A 158 28.33 7.68 3.19
C ALA A 158 28.66 8.06 1.73
N LYS A 159 29.11 7.09 0.92
CA LYS A 159 29.36 7.27 -0.52
C LYS A 159 28.08 7.63 -1.28
N LEU A 160 26.97 6.95 -0.95
CA LEU A 160 25.67 7.20 -1.58
C LEU A 160 25.20 8.63 -1.31
N ARG A 161 25.33 9.13 -0.08
CA ARG A 161 24.99 10.52 0.27
C ARG A 161 25.80 11.53 -0.53
N GLU A 162 27.11 11.32 -0.66
CA GLU A 162 27.97 12.18 -1.48
C GLU A 162 27.54 12.17 -2.95
N ARG A 163 27.27 10.97 -3.50
CA ARG A 163 26.85 10.84 -4.91
C ARG A 163 25.49 11.48 -5.17
N VAL A 164 24.52 11.28 -4.27
CA VAL A 164 23.19 11.91 -4.35
C VAL A 164 23.32 13.43 -4.30
N ALA A 165 24.12 13.98 -3.38
CA ALA A 165 24.30 15.42 -3.27
C ALA A 165 24.90 16.04 -4.55
N ALA A 166 25.91 15.38 -5.14
CA ALA A 166 26.50 15.82 -6.41
C ALA A 166 25.46 15.76 -7.56
N PHE A 167 24.79 14.62 -7.70
CA PHE A 167 23.77 14.43 -8.75
C PHE A 167 22.62 15.45 -8.65
N VAL A 168 22.12 15.74 -7.45
CA VAL A 168 21.04 16.71 -7.24
C VAL A 168 21.47 18.12 -7.64
N GLU A 169 22.71 18.53 -7.36
CA GLU A 169 23.20 19.84 -7.80
C GLU A 169 23.35 19.91 -9.32
N ASP A 170 23.91 18.87 -9.94
CA ASP A 170 24.06 18.79 -11.40
C ASP A 170 22.68 18.85 -12.10
N MET A 171 21.70 18.09 -11.61
CA MET A 171 20.34 18.09 -12.13
C MET A 171 19.65 19.45 -11.91
N HIS A 172 19.81 20.09 -10.75
CA HIS A 172 19.28 21.43 -10.52
C HIS A 172 19.83 22.47 -11.49
N GLN A 173 21.13 22.39 -11.79
CA GLN A 173 21.77 23.28 -12.76
C GLN A 173 21.22 23.03 -14.16
N HIS A 174 21.10 21.77 -14.56
CA HIS A 174 20.56 21.36 -15.85
C HIS A 174 19.11 21.86 -16.06
N LEU A 175 18.20 21.57 -15.12
CA LEU A 175 16.80 22.02 -15.20
C LEU A 175 16.68 23.56 -15.23
N ALA A 176 17.58 24.28 -14.55
CA ALA A 176 17.59 25.75 -14.58
C ALA A 176 18.00 26.31 -15.95
N GLU A 177 18.90 25.63 -16.67
CA GLU A 177 19.30 26.02 -18.03
C GLU A 177 18.16 25.80 -19.04
N GLU A 178 17.46 24.68 -18.92
CA GLU A 178 16.26 24.40 -19.73
C GLU A 178 15.16 25.43 -19.47
N GLU A 179 14.87 25.73 -18.21
CA GLU A 179 13.89 26.74 -17.81
C GLU A 179 14.26 28.15 -18.27
N GLU A 180 15.54 28.46 -18.42
CA GLU A 180 15.97 29.75 -18.97
C GLU A 180 15.80 29.81 -20.50
N VAL A 181 16.04 28.71 -21.20
CA VAL A 181 16.15 28.67 -22.66
C VAL A 181 14.82 28.33 -23.34
N ILE A 182 14.13 27.29 -22.87
CA ILE A 182 12.93 26.74 -23.54
C ILE A 182 11.82 27.79 -23.64
N PRO A 183 11.43 28.53 -22.58
CA PRO A 183 10.40 29.56 -22.70
C PRO A 183 10.76 30.66 -23.70
N LYS A 184 12.04 31.01 -23.83
CA LYS A 184 12.51 31.99 -24.84
C LYS A 184 12.35 31.43 -26.25
N LEU A 185 12.71 30.17 -26.48
CA LEU A 185 12.53 29.50 -27.77
C LEU A 185 11.05 29.39 -28.15
N LEU A 186 10.17 29.06 -27.21
CA LEU A 186 8.72 29.04 -27.42
C LEU A 186 8.20 30.41 -27.88
N ASN A 187 8.64 31.47 -27.21
CA ASN A 187 8.26 32.84 -27.52
C ASN A 187 8.82 33.33 -28.86
N GLU A 188 10.11 33.17 -29.10
CA GLU A 188 10.80 33.64 -30.32
C GLU A 188 10.38 32.84 -31.56
N GLY A 189 10.11 31.54 -31.41
CA GLY A 189 9.60 30.67 -32.46
C GLY A 189 8.12 30.90 -32.79
N GLY A 190 7.40 31.69 -31.99
CA GLY A 190 5.97 31.93 -32.19
C GLY A 190 5.13 30.67 -32.03
N PHE A 191 5.48 29.83 -31.06
CA PHE A 191 4.67 28.65 -30.70
C PHE A 191 3.39 29.06 -29.97
N THR A 192 2.34 28.26 -30.08
CA THR A 192 1.08 28.45 -29.34
C THR A 192 0.91 27.39 -28.26
N GLN A 193 0.07 27.69 -27.25
CA GLN A 193 -0.28 26.73 -26.20
C GLN A 193 -0.94 25.47 -26.76
N GLU A 194 -1.70 25.59 -27.85
CA GLU A 194 -2.33 24.46 -28.53
C GLU A 194 -1.30 23.56 -29.21
N GLU A 195 -0.28 24.15 -29.85
CA GLU A 195 0.82 23.40 -30.46
C GLU A 195 1.63 22.63 -29.40
N GLU A 196 1.97 23.30 -28.28
CA GLU A 196 2.65 22.63 -27.17
C GLU A 196 1.77 21.53 -26.55
N GLY A 197 0.49 21.82 -26.31
CA GLY A 197 -0.45 20.84 -25.76
C GLY A 197 -0.55 19.57 -26.63
N ALA A 198 -0.47 19.70 -27.96
CA ALA A 198 -0.41 18.57 -28.87
C ALA A 198 0.91 17.78 -28.75
N CYS A 199 2.04 18.45 -28.57
CA CYS A 199 3.35 17.82 -28.34
C CYS A 199 3.37 17.08 -26.99
N VAL A 200 2.91 17.72 -25.92
CA VAL A 200 2.76 17.12 -24.58
C VAL A 200 1.80 15.94 -24.61
N GLY A 201 0.72 16.00 -25.41
CA GLY A 201 -0.17 14.87 -25.67
C GLY A 201 0.58 13.64 -26.20
N GLN A 202 1.52 13.83 -27.13
CA GLN A 202 2.35 12.72 -27.65
C GLN A 202 3.30 12.16 -26.57
N ILE A 203 3.85 13.02 -25.69
CA ILE A 203 4.67 12.57 -24.56
C ILE A 203 3.83 11.71 -23.61
N ILE A 204 2.62 12.17 -23.25
CA ILE A 204 1.68 11.42 -22.39
C ILE A 204 1.31 10.09 -23.04
N GLU A 205 1.06 10.04 -24.34
CA GLU A 205 0.78 8.79 -25.05
C GLU A 205 1.99 7.84 -25.05
N SER A 206 3.21 8.37 -25.21
CA SER A 206 4.44 7.58 -25.24
C SER A 206 4.77 6.91 -23.90
N LEU A 207 4.30 7.45 -22.77
CA LEU A 207 4.42 6.83 -21.44
C LEU A 207 3.67 5.49 -21.34
N GLY A 208 2.61 5.29 -22.13
CA GLY A 208 1.66 4.20 -21.91
C GLY A 208 0.97 4.29 -20.54
N LEU A 209 0.18 3.27 -20.19
CA LEU A 209 -0.58 3.29 -18.93
C LEU A 209 0.32 3.20 -17.68
N ASP A 210 1.36 2.36 -17.71
CA ASP A 210 2.26 2.18 -16.56
C ASP A 210 3.11 3.43 -16.31
N GLY A 211 3.68 4.02 -17.38
CA GLY A 211 4.42 5.28 -17.25
C GLY A 211 3.55 6.42 -16.74
N ASN A 212 2.30 6.54 -17.22
CA ASN A 212 1.38 7.56 -16.71
C ASN A 212 1.01 7.33 -15.24
N LYS A 213 0.83 6.07 -14.82
CA LYS A 213 0.59 5.72 -13.41
C LYS A 213 1.72 6.22 -12.50
N LYS A 214 2.98 6.15 -12.95
CA LYS A 214 4.15 6.55 -12.16
C LYS A 214 4.43 8.06 -12.24
N SER A 215 4.48 8.62 -13.44
CA SER A 215 4.92 10.00 -13.67
C SER A 215 3.86 11.04 -13.30
N LEU A 216 2.59 10.81 -13.67
CA LEU A 216 1.57 11.85 -13.55
C LEU A 216 1.27 12.24 -12.09
N PRO A 217 1.15 11.29 -11.13
CA PRO A 217 0.98 11.65 -9.72
C PRO A 217 2.15 12.44 -9.14
N VAL A 218 3.39 12.14 -9.55
CA VAL A 218 4.58 12.90 -9.14
C VAL A 218 4.49 14.34 -9.63
N MET A 219 4.20 14.55 -10.92
CA MET A 219 4.13 15.90 -11.50
C MET A 219 2.98 16.71 -10.90
N LEU A 220 1.81 16.10 -10.71
CA LEU A 220 0.66 16.77 -10.10
C LEU A 220 0.86 17.03 -8.60
N HIS A 221 1.60 16.19 -7.90
CA HIS A 221 1.99 16.46 -6.52
C HIS A 221 2.92 17.68 -6.45
N GLY A 222 3.96 17.73 -7.28
CA GLY A 222 4.82 18.90 -7.42
C GLY A 222 4.02 20.17 -7.75
N PHE A 223 3.11 20.08 -8.73
CA PHE A 223 2.22 21.17 -9.13
C PHE A 223 1.32 21.64 -7.98
N LYS A 224 0.72 20.72 -7.22
CA LYS A 224 -0.10 21.04 -6.05
C LYS A 224 0.71 21.78 -4.98
N LEU A 225 1.97 21.43 -4.75
CA LEU A 225 2.81 22.07 -3.74
C LEU A 225 3.09 23.55 -4.03
N TRP A 226 3.26 23.95 -5.30
CA TRP A 226 3.56 25.35 -5.65
C TRP A 226 2.33 26.13 -6.14
N ALA A 227 1.49 25.54 -6.99
CA ALA A 227 0.34 26.20 -7.60
C ALA A 227 -0.94 26.11 -6.73
N GLY A 228 -0.96 25.17 -5.78
CA GLY A 228 -2.11 24.90 -4.91
C GLY A 228 -3.05 23.82 -5.47
N GLU A 229 -3.89 23.29 -4.58
CA GLU A 229 -4.80 22.17 -4.87
C GLU A 229 -5.82 22.49 -5.96
N GLU A 230 -6.48 23.65 -5.88
CA GLU A 230 -7.49 24.07 -6.86
C GLU A 230 -6.94 24.11 -8.29
N ARG A 231 -5.70 24.62 -8.48
CA ARG A 231 -5.06 24.66 -9.79
C ARG A 231 -4.70 23.26 -10.30
N ALA A 232 -4.23 22.38 -9.42
CA ALA A 232 -3.91 21.01 -9.79
C ALA A 232 -5.17 20.20 -10.18
N GLU A 233 -6.28 20.39 -9.46
CA GLU A 233 -7.56 19.78 -9.80
C GLU A 233 -8.13 20.31 -11.12
N ALA A 234 -8.04 21.61 -11.35
CA ALA A 234 -8.43 22.22 -12.63
C ALA A 234 -7.63 21.62 -13.79
N PHE A 235 -6.32 21.47 -13.62
CA PHE A 235 -5.47 20.82 -14.64
C PHE A 235 -5.93 19.38 -14.94
N VAL A 236 -6.20 18.59 -13.90
CA VAL A 236 -6.71 17.22 -14.03
C VAL A 236 -8.05 17.20 -14.76
N ALA A 237 -8.94 18.14 -14.48
CA ALA A 237 -10.27 18.21 -15.07
C ALA A 237 -10.25 18.63 -16.55
N GLU A 238 -9.42 19.61 -16.89
CA GLU A 238 -9.43 20.31 -18.18
C GLU A 238 -8.43 19.77 -19.19
N HIS A 239 -7.29 19.24 -18.74
CA HIS A 239 -6.17 18.89 -19.65
C HIS A 239 -5.89 17.39 -19.75
N LEU A 240 -6.35 16.56 -18.81
CA LEU A 240 -6.14 15.12 -18.92
C LEU A 240 -7.22 14.46 -19.79
N PRO A 241 -6.83 13.54 -20.70
CA PRO A 241 -7.79 12.73 -21.44
C PRO A 241 -8.75 11.99 -20.50
N PRO A 242 -10.05 11.82 -20.84
CA PRO A 242 -11.04 11.25 -19.92
C PRO A 242 -10.66 9.90 -19.30
N PRO A 243 -10.04 8.93 -20.03
CA PRO A 243 -9.59 7.67 -19.42
C PRO A 243 -8.47 7.88 -18.39
N ILE A 244 -7.49 8.75 -18.69
CA ILE A 244 -6.36 9.06 -17.80
C ILE A 244 -6.86 9.78 -16.55
N ARG A 245 -7.78 10.74 -16.70
CA ARG A 245 -8.42 11.44 -15.58
C ARG A 245 -9.14 10.46 -14.64
N LEU A 246 -9.92 9.54 -15.20
CA LEU A 246 -10.59 8.50 -14.42
C LEU A 246 -9.59 7.66 -13.64
N LEU A 247 -8.52 7.19 -14.29
CA LEU A 247 -7.51 6.34 -13.66
C LEU A 247 -6.75 7.08 -12.56
N TYR A 248 -6.39 8.34 -12.81
CA TYR A 248 -5.70 9.20 -11.86
C TYR A 248 -6.52 9.42 -10.59
N GLN A 249 -7.77 9.87 -10.75
CA GLN A 249 -8.65 10.24 -9.64
C GLN A 249 -9.05 9.05 -8.76
N ASN A 250 -9.21 7.86 -9.35
CA ASN A 250 -9.73 6.70 -8.63
C ASN A 250 -8.62 5.76 -8.15
N PHE A 251 -7.44 5.74 -8.78
CA PHE A 251 -6.42 4.72 -8.53
C PHE A 251 -5.04 5.32 -8.30
N TRP A 252 -4.50 6.05 -9.26
CA TRP A 252 -3.07 6.39 -9.25
C TRP A 252 -2.70 7.38 -8.15
N SER A 253 -3.58 8.33 -7.83
CA SER A 253 -3.33 9.24 -6.71
C SER A 253 -3.24 8.49 -5.38
N ALA A 254 -4.13 7.51 -5.15
CA ALA A 254 -4.09 6.70 -3.93
C ALA A 254 -2.87 5.77 -3.89
N ASP A 255 -2.53 5.11 -5.00
CA ASP A 255 -1.32 4.28 -5.13
C ASP A 255 -0.05 5.09 -4.86
N PHE A 256 0.04 6.30 -5.40
CA PHE A 256 1.13 7.23 -5.12
C PHE A 256 1.20 7.58 -3.62
N GLN A 257 0.08 7.93 -2.98
CA GLN A 257 0.10 8.25 -1.55
C GLN A 257 0.50 7.05 -0.68
N GLN A 258 0.10 5.83 -1.06
CA GLN A 258 0.36 4.63 -0.26
C GLN A 258 1.73 4.01 -0.52
N ARG A 259 2.04 3.71 -1.78
CA ARG A 259 3.26 3.00 -2.18
C ARG A 259 4.44 3.96 -2.29
N HIS A 260 4.31 5.05 -3.04
CA HIS A 260 5.42 5.98 -3.24
C HIS A 260 5.82 6.65 -1.92
N LEU A 261 4.91 7.39 -1.29
CA LEU A 261 5.21 8.10 -0.05
C LEU A 261 5.44 7.14 1.12
N GLY A 262 4.75 6.00 1.15
CA GLY A 262 4.95 5.00 2.20
C GLY A 262 6.34 4.38 2.16
N LEU A 263 6.88 4.06 0.96
CA LEU A 263 8.24 3.51 0.82
C LEU A 263 9.27 4.47 1.41
N VAL A 264 9.21 5.76 1.08
CA VAL A 264 10.14 6.77 1.62
C VAL A 264 9.92 6.98 3.12
N ALA A 265 8.67 7.05 3.57
CA ALA A 265 8.32 7.19 4.99
C ALA A 265 8.78 6.02 5.86
N SER A 266 9.08 4.85 5.27
CA SER A 266 9.60 3.67 5.98
C SER A 266 11.10 3.72 6.29
N LEU A 267 11.84 4.65 5.67
CA LEU A 267 13.31 4.69 5.75
C LEU A 267 13.92 5.31 7.02
N PRO A 268 13.29 6.26 7.74
CA PRO A 268 13.90 6.89 8.91
C PRO A 268 14.38 5.88 9.98
N GLU A 269 15.44 6.24 10.72
CA GLU A 269 16.11 5.37 11.73
C GLU A 269 15.14 4.79 12.78
N GLY A 270 14.05 5.48 13.14
CA GLY A 270 13.07 5.03 14.13
C GLY A 270 11.99 4.05 13.64
N VAL A 271 12.00 3.65 12.37
CA VAL A 271 11.08 2.63 11.84
C VAL A 271 11.78 1.26 11.91
N ASP A 272 11.31 0.39 12.81
CA ASP A 272 11.94 -0.90 13.12
C ASP A 272 11.34 -2.10 12.35
N VAL A 273 10.12 -1.95 11.85
CA VAL A 273 9.42 -2.95 11.04
C VAL A 273 9.36 -2.49 9.60
N ASN A 274 9.56 -3.40 8.65
CA ASN A 274 9.30 -3.08 7.25
C ASN A 274 7.77 -3.09 7.04
N PRO A 275 7.11 -1.95 6.79
CA PRO A 275 5.68 -1.93 6.53
C PRO A 275 5.32 -2.58 5.18
N PHE A 276 6.32 -2.86 4.35
CA PHE A 276 6.22 -3.56 3.07
C PHE A 276 6.80 -4.98 3.13
N ALA A 277 7.27 -5.45 4.29
CA ALA A 277 7.63 -6.86 4.41
C ALA A 277 6.35 -7.68 4.34
N SER A 278 6.23 -8.50 3.31
CA SER A 278 5.48 -9.74 3.41
C SER A 278 6.05 -10.50 4.62
N ARG A 279 5.23 -10.70 5.65
CA ARG A 279 5.63 -11.50 6.83
C ARG A 279 6.16 -12.83 6.33
N GLY A 280 7.47 -13.09 6.50
CA GLY A 280 8.14 -14.35 6.21
C GLY A 280 7.54 -15.16 5.06
N LEU A 281 7.81 -14.75 3.83
CA LEU A 281 7.46 -15.51 2.61
C LEU A 281 7.82 -17.00 2.78
N GLY A 282 6.86 -17.89 2.51
CA GLY A 282 7.14 -19.30 2.21
C GLY A 282 6.58 -20.35 3.16
N GLU A 283 5.89 -19.99 4.25
CA GLU A 283 5.15 -20.96 5.07
C GLU A 283 3.73 -20.45 5.37
N THR A 284 2.75 -21.33 5.21
CA THR A 284 1.35 -21.05 5.56
C THR A 284 1.19 -20.98 7.07
N THR A 285 0.13 -20.35 7.57
CA THR A 285 -0.23 -20.44 9.00
C THR A 285 -0.96 -21.74 9.37
N SER A 286 -1.29 -22.59 8.39
CA SER A 286 -1.74 -23.97 8.63
C SER A 286 -0.73 -24.80 9.43
N ARG A 287 -1.23 -25.51 10.43
CA ARG A 287 -0.47 -26.50 11.22
C ARG A 287 -0.36 -27.86 10.51
N VAL A 288 -1.21 -28.11 9.52
CA VAL A 288 -1.34 -29.40 8.81
C VAL A 288 -0.64 -29.36 7.45
N LEU A 289 -0.76 -28.24 6.74
CA LEU A 289 -0.25 -28.04 5.39
C LEU A 289 0.75 -26.88 5.32
N PRO A 290 1.87 -26.89 6.09
CA PRO A 290 2.81 -25.77 6.15
C PRO A 290 3.43 -25.41 4.79
N ARG A 291 3.41 -26.36 3.84
CA ARG A 291 3.93 -26.24 2.48
C ARG A 291 3.02 -27.03 1.52
N PRO A 292 1.96 -26.41 1.00
CA PRO A 292 1.01 -27.13 0.17
C PRO A 292 1.66 -27.65 -1.12
N VAL A 293 1.27 -28.85 -1.51
CA VAL A 293 1.74 -29.52 -2.72
C VAL A 293 0.55 -29.79 -3.64
N GLY A 294 0.40 -28.91 -4.63
CA GLY A 294 -0.61 -29.05 -5.68
C GLY A 294 -1.96 -28.43 -5.33
N TRP A 295 -2.87 -28.46 -6.30
CA TRP A 295 -4.11 -27.68 -6.26
C TRP A 295 -5.08 -28.11 -5.14
N GLN A 296 -5.08 -29.38 -4.74
CA GLN A 296 -6.00 -29.86 -3.70
C GLN A 296 -5.73 -29.22 -2.33
N GLU A 297 -4.46 -28.93 -2.04
CA GLU A 297 -4.02 -28.32 -0.78
C GLU A 297 -4.07 -26.80 -0.88
N GLU A 298 -3.65 -26.23 -2.02
CA GLU A 298 -3.74 -24.78 -2.25
C GLU A 298 -5.18 -24.28 -2.31
N GLY A 299 -6.10 -25.07 -2.88
CA GLY A 299 -7.52 -24.72 -3.04
C GLY A 299 -8.22 -24.49 -1.71
N ILE A 300 -7.98 -25.35 -0.71
CA ILE A 300 -8.56 -25.20 0.64
C ILE A 300 -7.81 -24.14 1.46
N LEU A 301 -6.50 -24.00 1.27
CA LEU A 301 -5.71 -22.99 2.01
C LEU A 301 -6.00 -21.56 1.59
N LEU A 302 -6.38 -21.31 0.32
CA LEU A 302 -6.67 -19.97 -0.15
C LEU A 302 -7.72 -19.24 0.71
N PRO A 303 -8.93 -19.80 0.95
CA PRO A 303 -9.89 -19.21 1.89
C PRO A 303 -9.40 -19.28 3.34
N HIS A 304 -8.77 -20.37 3.78
CA HIS A 304 -8.40 -20.56 5.19
C HIS A 304 -7.32 -19.59 5.66
N GLU A 305 -6.32 -19.29 4.84
CA GLU A 305 -5.30 -18.29 5.16
C GLU A 305 -5.89 -16.87 5.20
N GLY A 306 -6.92 -16.60 4.40
CA GLY A 306 -7.73 -15.39 4.52
C GLY A 306 -8.45 -15.31 5.87
N ILE A 307 -9.06 -16.40 6.32
CA ILE A 307 -9.75 -16.48 7.63
C ILE A 307 -8.76 -16.35 8.78
N ARG A 308 -7.61 -17.02 8.73
CA ARG A 308 -6.55 -16.89 9.74
C ARG A 308 -6.00 -15.48 9.83
N PHE A 309 -5.84 -14.80 8.69
CA PHE A 309 -5.51 -13.37 8.66
C PHE A 309 -6.57 -12.56 9.44
N LEU A 310 -7.86 -12.73 9.12
CA LEU A 310 -8.94 -12.04 9.82
C LEU A 310 -8.97 -12.34 11.33
N MET A 311 -8.71 -13.59 11.74
CA MET A 311 -8.64 -13.97 13.16
C MET A 311 -7.47 -13.31 13.88
N GLY A 312 -6.33 -13.18 13.20
CA GLY A 312 -5.17 -12.43 13.69
C GLY A 312 -5.49 -10.96 13.91
N GLU A 313 -6.14 -10.33 12.93
CA GLU A 313 -6.59 -8.93 13.03
C GLU A 313 -7.62 -8.75 14.17
N LEU A 314 -8.59 -9.65 14.31
CA LEU A 314 -9.57 -9.58 15.40
C LEU A 314 -8.92 -9.72 16.79
N SER A 315 -7.99 -10.68 16.94
CA SER A 315 -7.27 -10.91 18.19
C SER A 315 -6.42 -9.71 18.57
N GLU A 316 -5.71 -9.13 17.61
CA GLU A 316 -4.90 -7.95 17.83
C GLU A 316 -5.76 -6.72 18.15
N ALA A 317 -6.82 -6.50 17.38
CA ALA A 317 -7.80 -5.44 17.59
C ALA A 317 -8.31 -5.42 19.04
N VAL A 318 -8.82 -6.54 19.55
CA VAL A 318 -9.34 -6.59 20.93
C VAL A 318 -8.23 -6.45 21.97
N ARG A 319 -6.98 -6.83 21.65
CA ARG A 319 -5.83 -6.67 22.53
C ARG A 319 -5.43 -5.21 22.70
N VAL A 320 -5.37 -4.44 21.61
CA VAL A 320 -4.86 -3.06 21.60
C VAL A 320 -5.96 -1.99 21.76
N MET A 321 -7.22 -2.36 21.58
CA MET A 321 -8.33 -1.41 21.64
C MET A 321 -8.47 -0.71 23.00
N ASP A 322 -8.58 0.63 22.96
CA ASP A 322 -8.98 1.41 24.13
C ASP A 322 -10.49 1.29 24.38
N ALA A 323 -10.84 0.67 25.52
CA ALA A 323 -12.22 0.48 25.93
C ALA A 323 -13.00 1.79 26.17
N LYS A 324 -12.33 2.91 26.43
CA LYS A 324 -13.00 4.18 26.80
C LYS A 324 -13.62 4.87 25.59
N ALA A 325 -12.99 4.77 24.42
CA ALA A 325 -13.44 5.43 23.20
C ALA A 325 -14.63 4.71 22.56
N ALA A 326 -15.80 5.34 22.57
CA ALA A 326 -17.03 4.78 21.97
C ALA A 326 -16.85 4.45 20.49
N TRP A 327 -16.21 5.37 19.75
CA TRP A 327 -16.02 5.25 18.32
C TRP A 327 -15.11 4.06 17.92
N LYS A 328 -14.25 3.58 18.82
CA LYS A 328 -13.44 2.37 18.56
C LYS A 328 -14.29 1.11 18.57
N TRP A 329 -15.28 1.04 19.46
CA TRP A 329 -16.28 -0.03 19.42
C TRP A 329 -17.13 0.03 18.16
N GLU A 330 -17.53 1.22 17.72
CA GLU A 330 -18.27 1.41 16.46
C GLU A 330 -17.44 0.96 15.25
N ASN A 331 -16.17 1.35 15.18
CA ASN A 331 -15.27 0.95 14.10
C ASN A 331 -15.02 -0.57 14.10
N LEU A 332 -14.76 -1.18 15.27
CA LEU A 332 -14.55 -2.62 15.36
C LEU A 332 -15.84 -3.39 15.06
N ALA A 333 -17.01 -2.92 15.52
CA ALA A 333 -18.30 -3.54 15.18
C ALA A 333 -18.59 -3.46 13.68
N THR A 334 -18.28 -2.32 13.05
CA THR A 334 -18.43 -2.13 11.59
C THR A 334 -17.50 -3.07 10.83
N TRP A 335 -16.22 -3.11 11.20
CA TRP A 335 -15.24 -4.02 10.58
C TRP A 335 -15.65 -5.49 10.76
N TYR A 336 -16.07 -5.85 11.96
CA TYR A 336 -16.48 -7.22 12.27
C TYR A 336 -17.70 -7.61 11.44
N GLN A 337 -18.71 -6.75 11.33
CA GLN A 337 -19.89 -7.03 10.51
C GLN A 337 -19.55 -7.08 9.01
N ASP A 338 -18.92 -6.03 8.48
CA ASP A 338 -18.73 -5.83 7.04
C ASP A 338 -17.71 -6.80 6.43
N TYR A 339 -16.76 -7.31 7.23
CA TYR A 339 -15.67 -8.14 6.74
C TYR A 339 -15.57 -9.47 7.48
N PHE A 340 -15.36 -9.47 8.79
CA PHE A 340 -15.11 -10.72 9.51
C PHE A 340 -16.31 -11.68 9.43
N TYR A 341 -17.47 -11.19 9.85
CA TYR A 341 -18.70 -11.95 10.00
C TYR A 341 -19.20 -12.45 8.64
N ASP A 342 -19.34 -11.54 7.67
CA ASP A 342 -19.83 -11.85 6.33
C ASP A 342 -18.91 -12.85 5.61
N VAL A 343 -17.58 -12.62 5.60
CA VAL A 343 -16.64 -13.50 4.88
C VAL A 343 -16.63 -14.91 5.49
N VAL A 344 -16.55 -15.03 6.81
CA VAL A 344 -16.50 -16.33 7.48
C VAL A 344 -17.84 -17.06 7.39
N HIS A 345 -18.99 -16.37 7.52
CA HIS A 345 -20.30 -16.99 7.28
C HIS A 345 -20.44 -17.49 5.85
N HIS A 346 -20.03 -16.69 4.87
CA HIS A 346 -20.14 -17.07 3.47
C HIS A 346 -19.26 -18.27 3.13
N HIS A 347 -18.05 -18.36 3.70
CA HIS A 347 -17.18 -19.53 3.54
C HIS A 347 -17.89 -20.82 4.00
N HIS A 348 -18.31 -20.89 5.26
CA HIS A 348 -18.96 -22.09 5.81
C HIS A 348 -20.31 -22.40 5.11
N ASN A 349 -21.10 -21.37 4.77
CA ASN A 349 -22.33 -21.57 3.98
C ASN A 349 -22.04 -22.15 2.59
N SER A 350 -20.96 -21.72 1.94
CA SER A 350 -20.55 -22.24 0.63
C SER A 350 -20.10 -23.70 0.73
N GLU A 351 -19.45 -24.07 1.84
CA GLU A 351 -19.09 -25.45 2.11
C GLU A 351 -20.33 -26.33 2.24
N GLU A 352 -21.25 -25.96 3.14
CA GLU A 352 -22.45 -26.75 3.41
C GLU A 352 -23.41 -26.84 2.22
N LEU A 353 -23.54 -25.76 1.45
CA LEU A 353 -24.54 -25.67 0.38
C LEU A 353 -24.01 -26.07 -1.00
N ILE A 354 -22.70 -26.01 -1.23
CA ILE A 354 -22.10 -26.19 -2.56
C ILE A 354 -20.96 -27.22 -2.51
N TYR A 355 -19.92 -26.96 -1.73
CA TYR A 355 -18.67 -27.72 -1.81
C TYR A 355 -18.78 -29.14 -1.24
N PHE A 356 -19.38 -29.30 -0.05
CA PHE A 356 -19.59 -30.61 0.57
C PHE A 356 -20.57 -31.48 -0.22
N PRO A 357 -21.73 -30.99 -0.70
CA PRO A 357 -22.57 -31.74 -1.63
C PRO A 357 -21.82 -32.22 -2.89
N TRP A 358 -20.94 -31.39 -3.45
CA TRP A 358 -20.10 -31.76 -4.58
C TRP A 358 -19.08 -32.85 -4.23
N LEU A 359 -18.37 -32.74 -3.10
CA LEU A 359 -17.44 -33.77 -2.62
C LEU A 359 -18.13 -35.13 -2.38
N GLN A 360 -19.39 -35.12 -1.90
CA GLN A 360 -20.19 -36.33 -1.68
C GLN A 360 -20.54 -37.09 -2.96
N THR A 361 -20.36 -36.50 -4.15
CA THR A 361 -20.58 -37.18 -5.42
C THR A 361 -19.56 -38.30 -5.69
N LYS A 362 -18.37 -38.24 -5.08
CA LYS A 362 -17.30 -39.24 -5.22
C LYS A 362 -16.66 -39.68 -3.90
N GLY A 363 -17.13 -39.17 -2.76
CA GLY A 363 -16.56 -39.48 -1.44
C GLY A 363 -17.61 -39.52 -0.32
N THR A 364 -17.17 -39.83 0.90
CA THR A 364 -18.00 -39.74 2.11
C THR A 364 -17.34 -38.76 3.07
N ILE A 365 -18.03 -37.66 3.36
CA ILE A 365 -17.53 -36.64 4.30
C ILE A 365 -17.76 -37.14 5.73
N PRO A 366 -16.73 -37.13 6.59
CA PRO A 366 -16.91 -37.42 8.01
C PRO A 366 -17.94 -36.48 8.64
N ALA A 367 -18.91 -37.04 9.35
CA ALA A 367 -20.01 -36.26 9.95
C ALA A 367 -19.53 -35.15 10.89
N LYS A 368 -18.32 -35.26 11.44
CA LYS A 368 -17.74 -34.26 12.34
C LYS A 368 -17.48 -32.91 11.65
N ILE A 369 -17.05 -32.92 10.38
CA ILE A 369 -16.63 -31.69 9.68
C ILE A 369 -17.77 -30.65 9.66
N SER A 370 -18.96 -31.06 9.25
CA SER A 370 -20.16 -30.21 9.25
C SER A 370 -20.78 -30.00 10.64
N ALA A 371 -20.49 -30.88 11.61
CA ALA A 371 -21.15 -30.84 12.91
C ALA A 371 -20.69 -29.66 13.79
N ASP A 372 -19.49 -29.12 13.54
CA ASP A 372 -18.91 -28.03 14.33
C ASP A 372 -19.37 -26.63 13.84
N HIS A 373 -19.85 -26.51 12.59
CA HIS A 373 -20.28 -25.24 12.00
C HIS A 373 -21.37 -24.51 12.83
N PRO A 374 -22.44 -25.16 13.33
CA PRO A 374 -23.49 -24.46 14.09
C PRO A 374 -23.00 -23.83 15.40
N GLU A 375 -22.04 -24.45 16.08
CA GLU A 375 -21.38 -23.94 17.28
C GLU A 375 -20.52 -22.71 16.95
N LEU A 376 -19.73 -22.77 15.87
CA LEU A 376 -18.89 -21.66 15.41
C LEU A 376 -19.73 -20.46 14.96
N MET A 377 -20.83 -20.67 14.22
CA MET A 377 -21.71 -19.58 13.81
C MET A 377 -22.38 -18.90 15.00
N ARG A 378 -22.80 -19.66 16.02
CA ARG A 378 -23.31 -19.10 17.28
C ARG A 378 -22.24 -18.29 18.02
N ALA A 379 -20.99 -18.75 18.02
CA ALA A 379 -19.88 -17.99 18.60
C ALA A 379 -19.69 -16.64 17.90
N MET A 380 -19.83 -16.61 16.58
CA MET A 380 -19.73 -15.38 15.80
C MET A 380 -20.89 -14.41 16.06
N ASP A 381 -22.11 -14.92 16.23
CA ASP A 381 -23.27 -14.12 16.63
C ASP A 381 -23.07 -13.50 18.01
N GLU A 382 -22.58 -14.28 18.98
CA GLU A 382 -22.25 -13.78 20.33
C GLU A 382 -21.22 -12.65 20.27
N LEU A 383 -20.15 -12.81 19.49
CA LEU A 383 -19.13 -11.78 19.30
C LEU A 383 -19.70 -10.51 18.64
N ARG A 384 -20.55 -10.66 17.61
CA ARG A 384 -21.27 -9.53 16.98
C ARG A 384 -22.06 -8.74 18.01
N ASP A 385 -22.85 -9.44 18.82
CA ASP A 385 -23.75 -8.84 19.80
C ASP A 385 -22.95 -8.18 20.92
N MET A 386 -21.83 -8.77 21.36
CA MET A 386 -20.90 -8.14 22.30
C MET A 386 -20.34 -6.83 21.75
N LEU A 387 -19.85 -6.81 20.51
CA LEU A 387 -19.30 -5.62 19.86
C LEU A 387 -20.35 -4.51 19.72
N ALA A 388 -21.54 -4.85 19.22
CA ALA A 388 -22.66 -3.92 19.11
C ALA A 388 -23.07 -3.34 20.48
N SER A 389 -23.11 -4.16 21.52
CA SER A 389 -23.44 -3.71 22.87
C SER A 389 -22.38 -2.77 23.46
N GLY A 390 -21.10 -2.99 23.17
CA GLY A 390 -20.01 -2.18 23.69
C GLY A 390 -20.02 -0.74 23.18
N ALA A 391 -20.44 -0.52 21.93
CA ALA A 391 -20.64 0.82 21.38
C ALA A 391 -21.67 1.62 22.21
N LEU A 392 -22.71 0.96 22.70
CA LEU A 392 -23.81 1.59 23.45
C LEU A 392 -23.56 1.75 24.96
N LYS A 393 -22.57 1.04 25.52
CA LYS A 393 -22.31 1.04 26.97
C LYS A 393 -21.59 2.28 27.49
N PRO A 394 -21.78 2.69 28.75
CA PRO A 394 -20.93 3.69 29.39
C PRO A 394 -19.46 3.24 29.47
N ALA A 395 -18.52 4.19 29.48
CA ALA A 395 -17.08 3.90 29.50
C ALA A 395 -16.64 2.96 30.64
N GLY A 396 -17.25 3.06 31.82
CA GLY A 396 -16.96 2.20 32.97
C GLY A 396 -17.35 0.73 32.76
N GLU A 397 -18.39 0.45 31.97
CA GLU A 397 -18.84 -0.92 31.68
C GLU A 397 -18.10 -1.54 30.47
N ARG A 398 -17.59 -0.70 29.56
CA ARG A 398 -16.83 -1.17 28.38
C ARG A 398 -15.55 -1.91 28.75
N ALA A 399 -14.89 -1.53 29.83
CA ALA A 399 -13.67 -2.20 30.28
C ALA A 399 -13.92 -3.67 30.69
N GLU A 400 -14.99 -3.92 31.44
CA GLU A 400 -15.40 -5.27 31.81
C GLU A 400 -15.85 -6.07 30.59
N LEU A 401 -16.62 -5.44 29.68
CA LEU A 401 -17.03 -6.08 28.44
C LEU A 401 -15.83 -6.43 27.54
N LEU A 402 -14.82 -5.57 27.44
CA LEU A 402 -13.61 -5.84 26.66
C LEU A 402 -12.83 -7.03 27.22
N ALA A 403 -12.75 -7.18 28.54
CA ALA A 403 -12.12 -8.35 29.15
C ALA A 403 -12.84 -9.65 28.74
N LYS A 404 -14.18 -9.66 28.81
CA LYS A 404 -15.00 -10.80 28.35
C LYS A 404 -14.87 -11.05 26.85
N LEU A 405 -14.81 -9.98 26.07
CA LEU A 405 -14.64 -10.07 24.61
C LEU A 405 -13.30 -10.72 24.27
N ARG A 406 -12.21 -10.34 24.94
CA ARG A 406 -10.88 -10.95 24.75
C ARG A 406 -10.89 -12.44 25.05
N GLU A 407 -11.49 -12.85 26.16
CA GLU A 407 -11.63 -14.26 26.51
C GLU A 407 -12.45 -15.02 25.45
N ARG A 408 -13.57 -14.44 25.00
CA ARG A 408 -14.43 -15.07 24.00
C ARG A 408 -13.76 -15.19 22.62
N VAL A 409 -13.05 -14.14 22.19
CA VAL A 409 -12.26 -14.13 20.95
C VAL A 409 -11.16 -15.19 21.01
N ALA A 410 -10.41 -15.27 22.12
CA ALA A 410 -9.35 -16.28 22.27
C ALA A 410 -9.90 -17.71 22.17
N ALA A 411 -11.04 -17.99 22.81
CA ALA A 411 -11.71 -19.29 22.70
C ALA A 411 -12.17 -19.58 21.28
N PHE A 412 -12.87 -18.64 20.64
CA PHE A 412 -13.35 -18.78 19.26
C PHE A 412 -12.20 -19.00 18.26
N VAL A 413 -11.09 -18.28 18.40
CA VAL A 413 -9.93 -18.42 17.52
C VAL A 413 -9.28 -19.80 17.65
N GLU A 414 -9.17 -20.35 18.86
CA GLU A 414 -8.66 -21.72 19.04
C GLU A 414 -9.62 -22.76 18.44
N ASP A 415 -10.93 -22.63 18.68
CA ASP A 415 -11.95 -23.53 18.14
C ASP A 415 -11.92 -23.51 16.59
N MET A 416 -11.86 -22.31 15.99
CA MET A 416 -11.78 -22.15 14.53
C MET A 416 -10.45 -22.69 13.97
N HIS A 417 -9.31 -22.47 14.64
CA HIS A 417 -8.04 -23.05 14.23
C HIS A 417 -8.07 -24.58 14.20
N GLN A 418 -8.70 -25.19 15.20
CA GLN A 418 -8.89 -26.64 15.23
C GLN A 418 -9.78 -27.09 14.07
N HIS A 419 -10.91 -26.42 13.86
CA HIS A 419 -11.85 -26.73 12.78
C HIS A 419 -11.19 -26.69 11.39
N LEU A 420 -10.51 -25.58 11.06
CA LEU A 420 -9.81 -25.42 9.77
C LEU A 420 -8.71 -26.48 9.57
N ALA A 421 -8.02 -26.88 10.65
CA ALA A 421 -7.00 -27.92 10.58
C ALA A 421 -7.60 -29.31 10.25
N GLU A 422 -8.78 -29.62 10.80
CA GLU A 422 -9.47 -30.87 10.51
C GLU A 422 -9.92 -30.94 9.04
N GLU A 423 -10.43 -29.84 8.49
CA GLU A 423 -10.77 -29.73 7.07
C GLU A 423 -9.55 -29.86 6.16
N GLU A 424 -8.45 -29.20 6.49
CA GLU A 424 -7.18 -29.27 5.77
C GLU A 424 -6.56 -30.68 5.77
N GLU A 425 -6.83 -31.49 6.80
CA GLU A 425 -6.41 -32.89 6.83
C GLU A 425 -7.30 -33.77 5.95
N VAL A 426 -8.61 -33.53 5.94
CA VAL A 426 -9.60 -34.43 5.32
C VAL A 426 -9.88 -34.09 3.86
N ILE A 427 -10.12 -32.83 3.53
CA ILE A 427 -10.58 -32.41 2.20
C ILE A 427 -9.57 -32.77 1.10
N PRO A 428 -8.27 -32.44 1.21
CA PRO A 428 -7.30 -32.81 0.18
C PRO A 428 -7.20 -34.33 -0.03
N LYS A 429 -7.39 -35.12 1.03
CA LYS A 429 -7.45 -36.58 0.94
C LYS A 429 -8.69 -37.05 0.18
N LEU A 430 -9.87 -36.50 0.47
CA LEU A 430 -11.10 -36.80 -0.27
C LEU A 430 -11.00 -36.44 -1.76
N LEU A 431 -10.40 -35.29 -2.08
CA LEU A 431 -10.15 -34.87 -3.47
C LEU A 431 -9.28 -35.89 -4.21
N ARG A 432 -8.20 -36.36 -3.57
CA ARG A 432 -7.29 -37.38 -4.14
C ARG A 432 -7.95 -38.75 -4.27
N GLU A 433 -8.59 -39.25 -3.21
CA GLU A 433 -9.20 -40.59 -3.19
C GLU A 433 -10.45 -40.69 -4.07
N GLY A 434 -11.22 -39.60 -4.18
CA GLY A 434 -12.38 -39.50 -5.06
C GLY A 434 -12.02 -39.35 -6.55
N GLY A 435 -10.74 -39.10 -6.87
CA GLY A 435 -10.30 -38.88 -8.25
C GLY A 435 -10.89 -37.62 -8.87
N PHE A 436 -10.98 -36.53 -8.09
CA PHE A 436 -11.38 -35.23 -8.61
C PHE A 436 -10.26 -34.59 -9.45
N THR A 437 -10.62 -33.78 -10.44
CA THR A 437 -9.67 -32.97 -11.21
C THR A 437 -9.74 -31.49 -10.85
N GLN A 438 -8.69 -30.74 -11.19
CA GLN A 438 -8.63 -29.30 -10.94
C GLN A 438 -9.73 -28.55 -11.70
N GLU A 439 -10.11 -29.02 -12.89
CA GLU A 439 -11.18 -28.44 -13.68
C GLU A 439 -12.56 -28.67 -13.04
N GLU A 440 -12.78 -29.84 -12.44
CA GLU A 440 -14.02 -30.14 -11.70
C GLU A 440 -14.15 -29.24 -10.46
N GLU A 441 -13.06 -29.09 -9.71
CA GLU A 441 -13.05 -28.17 -8.56
C GLU A 441 -13.22 -26.72 -9.02
N GLY A 442 -12.52 -26.29 -10.08
CA GLY A 442 -12.64 -24.95 -10.63
C GLY A 442 -14.08 -24.60 -11.03
N ALA A 443 -14.83 -25.57 -11.55
CA ALA A 443 -16.26 -25.39 -11.83
C ALA A 443 -17.11 -25.25 -10.55
N CYS A 444 -16.79 -26.01 -9.49
CA CYS A 444 -17.43 -25.88 -8.19
C CYS A 444 -17.12 -24.52 -7.53
N VAL A 445 -15.85 -24.10 -7.55
CA VAL A 445 -15.40 -22.79 -7.06
C VAL A 445 -16.04 -21.66 -7.86
N GLY A 446 -16.23 -21.82 -9.16
CA GLY A 446 -17.00 -20.89 -9.99
C GLY A 446 -18.42 -20.65 -9.45
N GLN A 447 -19.12 -21.72 -9.04
CA GLN A 447 -20.45 -21.60 -8.42
C GLN A 447 -20.41 -20.88 -7.07
N ILE A 448 -19.36 -21.11 -6.27
CA ILE A 448 -19.14 -20.39 -5.01
C ILE A 448 -18.96 -18.90 -5.28
N ILE A 449 -18.08 -18.53 -6.22
CA ILE A 449 -17.84 -17.14 -6.64
C ILE A 449 -19.13 -16.49 -7.13
N GLU A 450 -19.94 -17.18 -7.94
CA GLU A 450 -21.23 -16.68 -8.40
C GLU A 450 -22.22 -16.48 -7.25
N SER A 451 -22.25 -17.39 -6.28
CA SER A 451 -23.17 -17.33 -5.12
C SER A 451 -22.91 -16.13 -4.20
N LEU A 452 -21.67 -15.65 -4.13
CA LEU A 452 -21.29 -14.46 -3.35
C LEU A 452 -21.84 -13.16 -3.94
N GLY A 453 -22.12 -13.14 -5.26
CA GLY A 453 -22.45 -11.91 -5.98
C GLY A 453 -21.32 -10.87 -5.92
N LEU A 454 -21.58 -9.66 -6.41
CA LEU A 454 -20.54 -8.63 -6.45
C LEU A 454 -20.15 -8.12 -5.05
N ASP A 455 -21.11 -8.00 -4.13
CA ASP A 455 -20.83 -7.50 -2.77
C ASP A 455 -20.00 -8.51 -1.95
N GLY A 456 -20.38 -9.79 -1.97
CA GLY A 456 -19.63 -10.84 -1.28
C GLY A 456 -18.22 -11.01 -1.86
N ASN A 457 -18.05 -10.94 -3.18
CA ASN A 457 -16.73 -10.98 -3.81
C ASN A 457 -15.88 -9.75 -3.44
N LYS A 458 -16.47 -8.56 -3.41
CA LYS A 458 -15.78 -7.33 -3.00
C LYS A 458 -15.18 -7.46 -1.59
N LYS A 459 -15.87 -8.13 -0.67
CA LYS A 459 -15.42 -8.34 0.71
C LYS A 459 -14.44 -9.51 0.84
N SER A 460 -14.75 -10.65 0.23
CA SER A 460 -14.02 -11.91 0.46
C SER A 460 -12.74 -12.02 -0.37
N LEU A 461 -12.77 -11.62 -1.64
CA LEU A 461 -11.64 -11.83 -2.54
C LEU A 461 -10.37 -11.07 -2.10
N PRO A 462 -10.42 -9.79 -1.69
CA PRO A 462 -9.23 -9.10 -1.19
C PRO A 462 -8.63 -9.76 0.06
N VAL A 463 -9.45 -10.29 0.96
CA VAL A 463 -9.00 -11.00 2.16
C VAL A 463 -8.24 -12.27 1.77
N MET A 464 -8.83 -13.10 0.89
CA MET A 464 -8.20 -14.34 0.43
C MET A 464 -6.88 -14.07 -0.28
N LEU A 465 -6.86 -13.08 -1.18
CA LEU A 465 -5.64 -12.71 -1.90
C LEU A 465 -4.59 -12.08 -1.00
N HIS A 466 -4.99 -11.33 0.03
CA HIS A 466 -4.05 -10.82 1.02
C HIS A 466 -3.41 -11.96 1.82
N GLY A 467 -4.21 -12.92 2.30
CA GLY A 467 -3.69 -14.15 2.91
C GLY A 467 -2.74 -14.90 1.97
N PHE A 468 -3.13 -15.07 0.72
CA PHE A 468 -2.31 -15.72 -0.31
C PHE A 468 -0.98 -15.01 -0.56
N LYS A 469 -0.98 -13.68 -0.65
CA LYS A 469 0.24 -12.87 -0.77
C LYS A 469 1.20 -13.07 0.39
N LEU A 470 0.69 -13.18 1.62
CA LEU A 470 1.52 -13.35 2.81
C LEU A 470 2.31 -14.67 2.77
N TRP A 471 1.69 -15.79 2.38
CA TRP A 471 2.36 -17.09 2.41
C TRP A 471 2.99 -17.51 1.07
N ALA A 472 2.32 -17.24 -0.06
CA ALA A 472 2.76 -17.64 -1.40
C ALA A 472 3.62 -16.58 -2.10
N GLY A 473 3.57 -15.34 -1.62
CA GLY A 473 4.26 -14.20 -2.21
C GLY A 473 3.45 -13.43 -3.26
N GLU A 474 3.87 -12.19 -3.50
CA GLU A 474 3.19 -11.24 -4.38
C GLU A 474 3.08 -11.78 -5.82
N GLU A 475 4.18 -12.29 -6.39
CA GLU A 475 4.22 -12.81 -7.76
C GLU A 475 3.19 -13.94 -7.97
N ARG A 476 3.09 -14.89 -7.03
CA ARG A 476 2.13 -16.00 -7.12
C ARG A 476 0.69 -15.51 -7.00
N ALA A 477 0.43 -14.54 -6.13
CA ALA A 477 -0.90 -13.96 -5.99
C ALA A 477 -1.33 -13.16 -7.23
N GLU A 478 -0.42 -12.40 -7.83
CA GLU A 478 -0.66 -11.69 -9.08
C GLU A 478 -0.92 -12.66 -10.25
N ALA A 479 -0.14 -13.75 -10.34
CA ALA A 479 -0.38 -14.81 -11.32
C ALA A 479 -1.77 -15.43 -11.14
N PHE A 480 -2.17 -15.74 -9.90
CA PHE A 480 -3.51 -16.25 -9.61
C PHE A 480 -4.61 -15.27 -10.06
N VAL A 481 -4.46 -13.98 -9.77
CA VAL A 481 -5.38 -12.93 -10.21
C VAL A 481 -5.47 -12.88 -11.73
N ALA A 482 -4.35 -13.00 -12.43
CA ALA A 482 -4.28 -12.94 -13.88
C ALA A 482 -4.92 -14.17 -14.55
N GLU A 483 -4.65 -15.37 -14.03
CA GLU A 483 -4.95 -16.65 -14.68
C GLU A 483 -6.29 -17.25 -14.26
N HIS A 484 -6.73 -17.02 -13.03
CA HIS A 484 -7.88 -17.74 -12.45
C HIS A 484 -9.11 -16.87 -12.20
N LEU A 485 -8.97 -15.54 -12.12
CA LEU A 485 -10.14 -14.69 -11.92
C LEU A 485 -10.86 -14.37 -13.25
N PRO A 486 -12.21 -14.49 -13.28
CA PRO A 486 -12.99 -14.05 -14.44
C PRO A 486 -12.69 -12.58 -14.79
N PRO A 487 -12.62 -12.19 -16.08
CA PRO A 487 -12.18 -10.85 -16.48
C PRO A 487 -12.93 -9.68 -15.79
N PRO A 488 -14.27 -9.72 -15.60
CA PRO A 488 -14.98 -8.67 -14.89
C PRO A 488 -14.57 -8.57 -13.40
N ILE A 489 -14.38 -9.71 -12.73
CA ILE A 489 -13.97 -9.79 -11.33
C ILE A 489 -12.52 -9.31 -11.18
N ARG A 490 -11.63 -9.74 -12.07
CA ARG A 490 -10.24 -9.27 -12.11
C ARG A 490 -10.16 -7.75 -12.26
N LEU A 491 -10.93 -7.19 -13.18
CA LEU A 491 -11.01 -5.74 -13.39
C LEU A 491 -11.52 -5.05 -12.12
N LEU A 492 -12.60 -5.54 -11.50
CA LEU A 492 -13.15 -4.94 -10.30
C LEU A 492 -12.18 -5.02 -9.11
N TYR A 493 -11.49 -6.14 -8.95
CA TYR A 493 -10.49 -6.34 -7.91
C TYR A 493 -9.30 -5.37 -8.06
N GLN A 494 -8.67 -5.36 -9.25
CA GLN A 494 -7.47 -4.59 -9.51
C GLN A 494 -7.71 -3.08 -9.40
N ASN A 495 -8.89 -2.63 -9.77
CA ASN A 495 -9.21 -1.21 -9.80
C ASN A 495 -9.89 -0.76 -8.50
N PHE A 496 -10.86 -1.48 -7.96
CA PHE A 496 -11.70 -0.95 -6.88
C PHE A 496 -11.50 -1.69 -5.55
N TRP A 497 -11.58 -3.01 -5.55
CA TRP A 497 -11.72 -3.75 -4.29
C TRP A 497 -10.41 -3.85 -3.50
N SER A 498 -9.26 -3.92 -4.17
CA SER A 498 -7.95 -3.91 -3.51
C SER A 498 -7.73 -2.60 -2.74
N ALA A 499 -8.04 -1.46 -3.35
CA ALA A 499 -7.92 -0.15 -2.71
C ALA A 499 -8.92 0.04 -1.57
N ASP A 500 -10.18 -0.37 -1.73
CA ASP A 500 -11.19 -0.33 -0.66
C ASP A 500 -10.78 -1.22 0.53
N PHE A 501 -10.24 -2.41 0.27
CA PHE A 501 -9.68 -3.27 1.31
C PHE A 501 -8.55 -2.56 2.07
N GLN A 502 -7.57 -1.97 1.37
CA GLN A 502 -6.48 -1.24 2.04
C GLN A 502 -7.00 -0.04 2.87
N GLN A 503 -7.93 0.74 2.33
CA GLN A 503 -8.37 1.98 2.97
C GLN A 503 -9.42 1.77 4.07
N ARG A 504 -10.40 0.89 3.84
CA ARG A 504 -11.53 0.67 4.74
C ARG A 504 -11.29 -0.52 5.65
N HIS A 505 -10.92 -1.68 5.12
CA HIS A 505 -10.71 -2.88 5.95
C HIS A 505 -9.54 -2.67 6.91
N LEU A 506 -8.32 -2.48 6.39
CA LEU A 506 -7.14 -2.30 7.23
C LEU A 506 -7.19 -0.98 8.01
N GLY A 507 -7.75 0.08 7.41
CA GLY A 507 -7.93 1.36 8.09
C GLY A 507 -8.81 1.29 9.34
N LEU A 508 -9.90 0.50 9.32
CA LEU A 508 -10.76 0.31 10.50
C LEU A 508 -10.00 -0.35 11.64
N VAL A 509 -9.26 -1.44 11.37
CA VAL A 509 -8.47 -2.14 12.40
C VAL A 509 -7.32 -1.26 12.91
N ALA A 510 -6.61 -0.58 12.02
CA ALA A 510 -5.52 0.34 12.36
C ALA A 510 -5.97 1.55 13.19
N SER A 511 -7.27 1.85 13.24
CA SER A 511 -7.83 2.93 14.07
C SER A 511 -8.06 2.54 15.53
N LEU A 512 -7.94 1.26 15.88
CA LEU A 512 -8.28 0.73 17.21
C LEU A 512 -7.20 0.89 18.29
N PRO A 513 -5.88 0.89 18.01
CA PRO A 513 -4.86 1.02 19.06
C PRO A 513 -5.08 2.24 19.97
N GLU A 514 -4.75 2.11 21.27
CA GLU A 514 -5.00 3.13 22.30
C GLU A 514 -4.47 4.52 21.92
N GLU A 515 -3.32 4.57 21.26
CA GLU A 515 -2.63 5.77 20.80
C GLU A 515 -3.38 6.59 19.75
N VAL A 516 -4.36 6.01 19.05
CA VAL A 516 -5.20 6.75 18.09
C VAL A 516 -6.32 7.46 18.86
N ASP A 517 -6.27 8.79 18.93
CA ASP A 517 -7.17 9.63 19.72
C ASP A 517 -8.33 10.26 18.92
N VAL A 518 -8.19 10.31 17.60
CA VAL A 518 -9.21 10.81 16.65
C VAL A 518 -9.82 9.67 15.86
N ASN A 519 -11.13 9.74 15.59
CA ASN A 519 -11.77 8.79 14.69
C ASN A 519 -11.49 9.17 13.23
N PRO A 520 -10.67 8.42 12.47
CA PRO A 520 -10.36 8.74 11.08
C PRO A 520 -11.57 8.58 10.14
N PHE A 521 -12.67 7.97 10.62
CA PHE A 521 -13.90 7.73 9.87
C PHE A 521 -15.05 8.68 10.23
N ALA A 522 -14.88 9.59 11.20
CA ALA A 522 -15.95 10.49 11.64
C ALA A 522 -16.45 11.46 10.55
N SER A 523 -15.58 11.83 9.60
CA SER A 523 -15.92 12.76 8.51
C SER A 523 -16.62 12.10 7.33
N ARG A 524 -16.68 10.76 7.27
CA ARG A 524 -17.27 10.01 6.14
C ARG A 524 -18.78 9.76 6.30
N GLY A 525 -19.47 10.57 7.12
CA GLY A 525 -20.88 10.41 7.42
C GLY A 525 -21.75 10.19 6.16
N LEU A 526 -22.41 9.02 6.11
CA LEU A 526 -23.68 8.76 5.41
C LEU A 526 -23.74 8.88 3.87
N LEU A 527 -22.62 8.84 3.13
CA LEU A 527 -22.68 8.92 1.65
C LEU A 527 -22.52 7.60 0.88
N CYS A 528 -22.39 6.45 1.52
CA CYS A 528 -22.36 5.16 0.83
C CYS A 528 -23.14 4.10 1.60
N GLY A 529 -24.45 4.05 1.36
CA GLY A 529 -25.30 2.87 1.54
C GLY A 529 -25.77 2.40 0.17
#